data_AF-A0A329UGS0-F1
#
_entry.id   AF-A0A329UGS0-F1
#
_cell.length_a   1.000
_cell.length_b   1.000
_cell.length_c   1.000
_cell.angle_alpha   90.00
_cell.angle_beta   90.00
_cell.angle_gamma   90.00
#
_symmetry.space_group_name_H-M   'P 1'
#
loop_
_entity.id
_entity.type
_entity.pdbx_description
1 polymer ?
#
loop_
_entity_poly.entity_id
_entity_poly.type
_entity_poly.pdbx_seq_one_letter_code
_entity_poly.pdbx_strand_id
1 'polypeptide(L)'
;MTKRKENAVKYNNTSARYAILDELRGLDLVSMMLYHGCWDLVNLFGIQADWYYGLPGHLWQQSICWVFILLSGFCVQLGHHTLRRGAQVFGAGALVTAVTLLFMPDDRVVFGVLTLLGSAMLLTGLLEKPLRRIPPAAGFAISAVLFALTRNVSAGYLGFGSLRLWLPQTLYANYVTAYFGFYPWWFYSTDYFALLPWLFLFWAGYFLYGVVGRQRMEPLHCSVCPPLGWLGRHSLLLYLLHQPVIYGALLAVFRVLGS
;
A
#
# COMPACT_ATOMS: atom_id res chain seq x y z
N MET A 1 -53.20 17.91 16.40
CA MET A 1 -53.34 17.79 14.93
C MET A 1 -53.04 19.17 14.37
N THR A 2 -51.96 19.45 13.64
CA THR A 2 -51.41 18.72 12.48
C THR A 2 -49.99 19.21 12.13
N LYS A 3 -49.18 18.25 11.65
CA LYS A 3 -48.04 18.37 10.71
C LYS A 3 -46.77 19.11 11.15
N ARG A 4 -46.01 18.36 11.94
CA ARG A 4 -44.54 18.21 11.97
C ARG A 4 -43.89 18.54 10.62
N LYS A 5 -43.00 19.55 10.64
CA LYS A 5 -42.00 19.85 9.61
C LYS A 5 -41.23 18.58 9.26
N GLU A 6 -41.50 18.01 8.10
CA GLU A 6 -40.65 17.00 7.49
C GLU A 6 -39.37 17.70 7.02
N ASN A 7 -38.30 17.46 7.78
CA ASN A 7 -36.94 17.71 7.36
C ASN A 7 -36.69 16.87 6.10
N ALA A 8 -36.83 17.49 4.94
CA ALA A 8 -36.27 16.99 3.69
C ALA A 8 -34.75 16.97 3.84
N VAL A 9 -34.22 15.87 4.37
CA VAL A 9 -32.81 15.52 4.24
C VAL A 9 -32.55 15.43 2.75
N LYS A 10 -31.88 16.45 2.22
CA LYS A 10 -31.27 16.42 0.89
C LYS A 10 -30.34 15.21 0.84
N TYR A 11 -30.84 14.09 0.33
CA TYR A 11 -29.98 13.06 -0.22
C TYR A 11 -29.32 13.66 -1.45
N ASN A 12 -28.14 14.27 -1.25
CA ASN A 12 -27.25 14.54 -2.34
C ASN A 12 -26.94 13.19 -3.01
N ASN A 13 -27.41 13.03 -4.24
CA ASN A 13 -27.01 11.99 -5.17
C ASN A 13 -25.52 12.14 -5.53
N THR A 14 -24.62 12.03 -4.55
CA THR A 14 -23.27 11.56 -4.81
C THR A 14 -23.40 10.07 -5.02
N SER A 15 -23.16 9.60 -6.25
CA SER A 15 -22.87 8.20 -6.62
C SER A 15 -22.60 7.34 -5.39
N ALA A 16 -23.47 6.36 -5.13
CA ALA A 16 -23.39 5.50 -3.96
C ALA A 16 -21.93 5.10 -3.75
N ARG A 17 -21.31 5.62 -2.69
CA ARG A 17 -19.88 5.51 -2.44
C ARG A 17 -19.67 4.36 -1.47
N TYR A 18 -18.62 3.57 -1.69
CA TYR A 18 -18.34 2.39 -0.88
C TYR A 18 -17.65 2.80 0.43
N ALA A 19 -18.44 3.22 1.42
CA ALA A 19 -17.97 3.73 2.71
C ALA A 19 -17.04 2.74 3.43
N ILE A 20 -17.34 1.43 3.37
CA ILE A 20 -16.51 0.40 4.02
C ILE A 20 -15.10 0.33 3.40
N LEU A 21 -14.96 0.56 2.09
CA LEU A 21 -13.64 0.56 1.46
C LEU A 21 -12.79 1.74 1.93
N ASP A 22 -13.40 2.92 2.09
CA ASP A 22 -12.72 4.07 2.67
C ASP A 22 -12.37 3.81 4.15
N GLU A 23 -13.24 3.16 4.91
CA GLU A 23 -12.99 2.81 6.31
C GLU A 23 -11.87 1.79 6.47
N LEU A 24 -11.83 0.74 5.65
CA LEU A 24 -10.75 -0.25 5.63
C LEU A 24 -9.41 0.40 5.27
N ARG A 25 -9.39 1.30 4.29
CA ARG A 25 -8.18 2.08 3.97
C ARG A 25 -7.77 2.99 5.11
N GLY A 26 -8.72 3.58 5.82
CA GLY A 26 -8.45 4.40 7.01
C GLY A 26 -7.88 3.57 8.17
N LEU A 27 -8.42 2.39 8.42
CA LEU A 27 -7.93 1.46 9.45
C LEU A 27 -6.50 1.01 9.15
N ASP A 28 -6.26 0.61 7.91
CA ASP A 28 -4.94 0.17 7.43
C ASP A 28 -3.91 1.31 7.51
N LEU A 29 -4.32 2.54 7.18
CA LEU A 29 -3.50 3.74 7.33
C LEU A 29 -3.14 4.02 8.79
N VAL A 30 -4.07 3.85 9.74
CA VAL A 30 -3.77 3.99 11.18
C VAL A 30 -2.79 2.91 11.63
N SER A 31 -2.99 1.67 11.21
CA SER A 31 -2.07 0.56 11.50
C SER A 31 -0.67 0.85 10.98
N MET A 32 -0.54 1.38 9.77
CA MET A 32 0.72 1.83 9.17
C MET A 32 1.40 2.92 10.01
N MET A 33 0.66 3.97 10.39
CA MET A 33 1.20 5.05 11.22
C MET A 33 1.72 4.54 12.57
N LEU A 34 1.00 3.62 13.21
CA LEU A 34 1.43 3.01 14.47
C LEU A 34 2.68 2.16 14.28
N TYR A 35 2.77 1.39 13.19
CA TYR A 35 3.96 0.60 12.86
C TYR A 35 5.19 1.49 12.67
N HIS A 36 5.08 2.57 11.90
CA HIS A 36 6.17 3.53 11.72
C HIS A 36 6.53 4.28 13.00
N GLY A 37 5.55 4.61 13.85
CA GLY A 37 5.83 5.15 15.18
C GLY A 37 6.65 4.18 16.04
N CYS A 38 6.33 2.88 16.02
CA CYS A 38 7.16 1.87 16.67
C CYS A 38 8.56 1.76 16.03
N TRP A 39 8.65 1.83 14.70
CA TRP A 39 9.94 1.83 14.00
C TRP A 39 10.83 2.98 14.46
N ASP A 40 10.30 4.22 14.51
CA ASP A 40 11.04 5.41 14.97
C ASP A 40 11.51 5.23 16.41
N LEU A 41 10.62 4.79 17.31
CA LEU A 41 10.95 4.58 18.72
C LEU A 41 12.12 3.61 18.90
N VAL A 42 12.14 2.52 18.13
CA VAL A 42 13.16 1.48 18.25
C VAL A 42 14.46 1.87 17.55
N ASN A 43 14.38 2.37 16.30
CA ASN A 43 15.55 2.60 15.46
C ASN A 43 16.17 4.00 15.62
N LEU A 44 15.36 5.04 15.88
CA LEU A 44 15.84 6.43 16.01
C LEU A 44 15.99 6.86 17.48
N PHE A 45 15.13 6.37 18.37
CA PHE A 45 15.14 6.75 19.80
C PHE A 45 15.65 5.66 20.75
N GLY A 46 16.02 4.48 20.22
CA GLY A 46 16.72 3.43 20.97
C GLY A 46 15.88 2.66 21.99
N ILE A 47 14.55 2.69 21.90
CA ILE A 47 13.68 1.85 22.73
C ILE A 47 13.88 0.38 22.36
N GLN A 48 14.20 -0.47 23.34
CA GLN A 48 14.33 -1.90 23.13
C GLN A 48 12.96 -2.59 23.05
N ALA A 49 12.69 -3.25 21.92
CA ALA A 49 11.46 -4.00 21.69
C ALA A 49 11.74 -5.25 20.84
N ASP A 50 12.26 -6.32 21.43
CA ASP A 50 12.68 -7.52 20.69
C ASP A 50 11.56 -8.18 19.87
N TRP A 51 10.31 -8.08 20.34
CA TRP A 51 9.13 -8.59 19.64
C TRP A 51 8.90 -7.90 18.28
N TYR A 52 9.38 -6.66 18.12
CA TYR A 52 9.23 -5.85 16.90
C TYR A 52 10.02 -6.42 15.73
N TYR A 53 11.23 -6.91 15.97
CA TYR A 53 12.05 -7.57 14.94
C TYR A 53 11.71 -9.05 14.77
N GLY A 54 10.94 -9.62 15.70
CA GLY A 54 10.46 -11.00 15.64
C GLY A 54 9.29 -11.21 14.67
N LEU A 55 8.74 -12.43 14.71
CA LEU A 55 7.55 -12.82 13.93
C LEU A 55 6.36 -11.86 14.10
N PRO A 56 6.02 -11.36 15.31
CA PRO A 56 4.87 -10.48 15.49
C PRO A 56 4.99 -9.17 14.70
N GLY A 57 6.13 -8.47 14.79
CA GLY A 57 6.32 -7.23 14.06
C GLY A 57 6.41 -7.46 12.54
N HIS A 58 7.01 -8.56 12.10
CA HIS A 58 6.99 -8.93 10.68
C HIS A 58 5.56 -9.19 10.17
N LEU A 59 4.75 -9.96 10.89
CA LEU A 59 3.35 -10.21 10.50
C LEU A 59 2.51 -8.93 10.52
N TRP A 60 2.74 -8.05 11.49
CA TRP A 60 2.07 -6.76 11.54
C TRP A 60 2.39 -5.92 10.30
N GLN A 61 3.68 -5.76 9.97
CA GLN A 61 4.12 -5.09 8.76
C GLN A 61 3.49 -5.71 7.50
N GLN A 62 3.61 -7.03 7.34
CA GLN A 62 3.11 -7.73 6.16
C GLN A 62 1.60 -7.61 6.01
N SER A 63 0.84 -7.66 7.10
CA SER A 63 -0.62 -7.50 7.05
C SER A 63 -1.03 -6.12 6.54
N ILE A 64 -0.36 -5.05 6.98
CA ILE A 64 -0.55 -3.69 6.45
C ILE A 64 -0.27 -3.68 4.95
N CYS A 65 0.88 -4.21 4.54
CA CYS A 65 1.29 -4.24 3.13
C CYS A 65 0.27 -4.98 2.25
N TRP A 66 -0.18 -6.15 2.70
CA TRP A 66 -1.11 -6.98 1.97
C TRP A 66 -2.45 -6.30 1.79
N VAL A 67 -3.00 -5.73 2.87
CA VAL A 67 -4.28 -5.02 2.84
C VAL A 67 -4.17 -3.77 1.96
N PHE A 68 -3.14 -2.95 2.15
CA PHE A 68 -2.97 -1.69 1.42
C PHE A 68 -2.89 -1.89 -0.10
N ILE A 69 -2.07 -2.86 -0.54
CA ILE A 69 -1.82 -3.13 -1.96
C ILE A 69 -3.04 -3.79 -2.61
N LEU A 70 -3.65 -4.76 -1.93
CA LEU A 70 -4.83 -5.46 -2.43
C LEU A 70 -6.03 -4.51 -2.54
N LEU A 71 -6.28 -3.67 -1.51
CA LEU A 71 -7.33 -2.64 -1.55
C LEU A 71 -7.07 -1.61 -2.64
N SER A 72 -5.81 -1.19 -2.84
CA SER A 72 -5.45 -0.26 -3.91
C SER A 72 -5.74 -0.83 -5.30
N GLY A 73 -5.43 -2.11 -5.50
CA GLY A 73 -5.77 -2.84 -6.72
C GLY A 73 -7.27 -2.94 -6.95
N PHE A 74 -8.02 -3.31 -5.92
CA PHE A 74 -9.49 -3.41 -5.95
C PHE A 74 -10.16 -2.06 -6.28
N CYS A 75 -9.65 -0.97 -5.71
CA CYS A 75 -10.21 0.36 -5.89
C CYS A 75 -9.88 1.00 -7.24
N VAL A 76 -8.99 0.42 -8.06
CA VAL A 76 -8.62 1.02 -9.34
C VAL A 76 -9.79 1.00 -10.34
N GLN A 77 -10.65 0.00 -10.26
CA GLN A 77 -11.85 -0.18 -11.08
C GLN A 77 -12.95 0.82 -10.77
N LEU A 78 -12.95 1.33 -9.54
CA LEU A 78 -13.91 2.29 -9.05
C LEU A 78 -13.57 3.73 -9.47
N GLY A 79 -12.31 3.96 -9.86
CA GLY A 79 -11.83 5.30 -10.22
C GLY A 79 -11.88 5.58 -11.71
N HIS A 80 -11.95 6.86 -12.04
CA HIS A 80 -11.67 7.37 -13.39
C HIS A 80 -10.21 7.84 -13.48
N HIS A 81 -9.64 7.84 -14.69
CA HIS A 81 -8.28 8.35 -14.97
C HIS A 81 -7.13 7.63 -14.23
N THR A 82 -7.10 6.30 -14.29
CA THR A 82 -6.07 5.45 -13.65
C THR A 82 -4.64 5.90 -13.95
N LEU A 83 -4.33 6.28 -15.20
CA LEU A 83 -2.98 6.74 -15.56
C LEU A 83 -2.59 8.04 -14.85
N ARG A 84 -3.51 9.01 -14.77
CA ARG A 84 -3.25 10.29 -14.09
C ARG A 84 -3.03 10.08 -12.60
N ARG A 85 -3.86 9.25 -11.96
CA ARG A 85 -3.71 8.88 -10.55
C ARG A 85 -2.41 8.12 -10.31
N GLY A 86 -2.06 7.18 -11.19
CA GLY A 86 -0.80 6.45 -11.13
C GLY A 86 0.41 7.37 -11.21
N ALA A 87 0.41 8.33 -12.15
CA ALA A 87 1.47 9.33 -12.26
C ALA A 87 1.58 10.24 -11.01
N GLN A 88 0.44 10.65 -10.42
CA GLN A 88 0.44 11.42 -9.18
C GLN A 88 1.03 10.64 -8.01
N VAL A 89 0.63 9.38 -7.84
CA VAL A 89 1.12 8.51 -6.74
C VAL A 89 2.59 8.16 -6.94
N PHE A 90 3.02 7.87 -8.18
CA PHE A 90 4.43 7.66 -8.51
C PHE A 90 5.27 8.92 -8.23
N GLY A 91 4.78 10.09 -8.64
CA GLY A 91 5.43 11.37 -8.36
C GLY A 91 5.54 11.67 -6.86
N ALA A 92 4.52 11.31 -6.08
CA ALA A 92 4.57 11.39 -4.62
C ALA A 92 5.63 10.45 -4.03
N GLY A 93 5.79 9.24 -4.56
CA GLY A 93 6.89 8.33 -4.19
C GLY A 93 8.26 8.90 -4.52
N ALA A 94 8.42 9.48 -5.72
CA ALA A 94 9.67 10.14 -6.12
C ALA A 94 10.00 11.35 -5.23
N LEU A 95 8.98 12.11 -4.80
CA LEU A 95 9.15 13.20 -3.84
C LEU A 95 9.64 12.68 -2.49
N VAL A 96 9.07 11.58 -1.97
CA VAL A 96 9.54 10.94 -0.73
C VAL A 96 11.00 10.50 -0.86
N THR A 97 11.37 9.89 -1.99
CA THR A 97 12.78 9.52 -2.26
C THR A 97 13.69 10.75 -2.26
N ALA A 98 13.30 11.84 -2.93
CA ALA A 98 14.10 13.06 -2.97
C ALA A 98 14.27 13.69 -1.57
N VAL A 99 13.18 13.80 -0.80
CA VAL A 99 13.20 14.36 0.56
C VAL A 99 14.06 13.51 1.49
N THR A 100 13.88 12.18 1.48
CA THR A 100 14.68 11.30 2.34
C THR A 100 16.16 11.30 1.97
N LEU A 101 16.51 11.34 0.69
CA LEU A 101 17.91 11.46 0.27
C LEU A 101 18.55 12.79 0.70
N LEU A 102 17.78 13.88 0.82
CA LEU A 102 18.28 15.19 1.23
C LEU A 102 18.40 15.34 2.75
N PHE A 103 17.44 14.82 3.52
CA PHE A 103 17.35 15.06 4.96
C PHE A 103 17.74 13.86 5.83
N MET A 104 17.61 12.63 5.31
CA MET A 104 17.86 11.37 6.04
C MET A 104 18.53 10.34 5.11
N PRO A 105 19.76 10.61 4.61
CA PRO A 105 20.41 9.76 3.63
C PRO A 105 20.74 8.36 4.16
N ASP A 106 20.94 8.20 5.47
CA ASP A 106 21.17 6.88 6.07
C ASP A 106 19.88 6.04 6.12
N ASP A 107 18.73 6.69 6.31
CA ASP A 107 17.40 6.09 6.33
C ASP A 107 16.60 6.36 5.04
N ARG A 108 17.29 6.36 3.89
CA ARG A 108 16.71 6.71 2.59
C ARG A 108 15.56 5.77 2.21
N VAL A 109 14.53 6.31 1.56
CA VAL A 109 13.42 5.53 0.99
C VAL A 109 13.50 5.52 -0.53
N VAL A 110 14.02 4.42 -1.10
CA VAL A 110 14.15 4.19 -2.54
C VAL A 110 13.24 3.03 -2.94
N PHE A 111 12.34 3.29 -3.91
CA PHE A 111 11.32 2.33 -4.37
C PHE A 111 10.37 1.88 -3.24
N GLY A 112 9.83 2.84 -2.49
CA GLY A 112 8.78 2.57 -1.50
C GLY A 112 7.40 2.26 -2.10
N VAL A 113 6.41 2.04 -1.23
CA VAL A 113 5.07 1.56 -1.66
C VAL A 113 4.35 2.50 -2.62
N LEU A 114 4.55 3.83 -2.53
CA LEU A 114 3.93 4.78 -3.46
C LEU A 114 4.49 4.63 -4.87
N THR A 115 5.80 4.41 -5.01
CA THR A 115 6.43 4.16 -6.31
C THR A 115 5.86 2.88 -6.91
N LEU A 116 5.77 1.80 -6.12
CA LEU A 116 5.10 0.56 -6.52
C LEU A 116 3.66 0.79 -6.98
N LEU A 117 2.82 1.43 -6.16
CA LEU A 117 1.39 1.60 -6.45
C LEU A 117 1.18 2.49 -7.68
N GLY A 118 1.96 3.56 -7.80
CA GLY A 118 1.96 4.43 -8.98
C GLY A 118 2.28 3.63 -10.24
N SER A 119 3.34 2.82 -10.21
CA SER A 119 3.74 1.94 -11.31
C SER A 119 2.70 0.87 -11.62
N ALA A 120 2.12 0.24 -10.60
CA ALA A 120 1.07 -0.75 -10.78
C ALA A 120 -0.18 -0.15 -11.44
N MET A 121 -0.59 1.06 -11.03
CA MET A 121 -1.68 1.79 -11.68
C MET A 121 -1.34 2.15 -13.13
N LEU A 122 -0.13 2.65 -13.40
CA LEU A 122 0.31 2.98 -14.76
C LEU A 122 0.30 1.75 -15.66
N LEU A 123 0.91 0.65 -15.23
CA LEU A 123 0.91 -0.62 -15.96
C LEU A 123 -0.51 -1.15 -16.17
N THR A 124 -1.35 -1.09 -15.14
CA THR A 124 -2.75 -1.53 -15.24
C THR A 124 -3.55 -0.67 -16.23
N GLY A 125 -3.33 0.64 -16.26
CA GLY A 125 -3.97 1.54 -17.23
C GLY A 125 -3.49 1.30 -18.67
N LEU A 126 -2.20 1.01 -18.86
CA LEU A 126 -1.65 0.67 -20.18
C LEU A 126 -2.13 -0.71 -20.66
N LEU A 127 -2.24 -1.67 -19.74
CA LEU A 127 -2.66 -3.06 -19.99
C LEU A 127 -4.15 -3.29 -19.74
N GLU A 128 -4.96 -2.24 -19.65
CA GLU A 128 -6.38 -2.35 -19.28
C GLU A 128 -7.16 -3.23 -20.28
N LYS A 129 -6.90 -3.04 -21.58
CA LYS A 129 -7.57 -3.80 -22.66
C LYS A 129 -7.31 -5.31 -22.54
N PRO A 130 -6.06 -5.81 -22.48
CA PRO A 130 -5.82 -7.24 -22.30
C PRO A 130 -6.30 -7.74 -20.93
N LEU A 131 -6.10 -7.00 -19.84
CA LEU A 131 -6.53 -7.44 -18.50
C LEU A 131 -8.05 -7.65 -18.42
N ARG A 132 -8.85 -6.81 -19.09
CA ARG A 132 -10.32 -6.96 -19.13
C ARG A 132 -10.80 -8.18 -19.91
N ARG A 133 -9.97 -8.78 -20.77
CA ARG A 133 -10.33 -10.00 -21.51
C ARG A 133 -10.20 -11.25 -20.65
N ILE A 134 -9.47 -11.17 -19.53
CA ILE A 134 -9.25 -12.29 -18.64
C ILE A 134 -10.48 -12.45 -17.73
N PRO A 135 -11.07 -13.66 -17.62
CA PRO A 135 -12.14 -13.91 -16.66
C PRO A 135 -11.70 -13.56 -15.23
N PRO A 136 -12.50 -12.83 -14.42
CA PRO A 136 -12.06 -12.33 -13.12
C PRO A 136 -11.51 -13.40 -12.17
N ALA A 137 -12.18 -14.56 -12.08
CA ALA A 137 -11.72 -15.65 -11.23
C ALA A 137 -10.36 -16.23 -11.69
N ALA A 138 -10.15 -16.36 -13.00
CA ALA A 138 -8.89 -16.82 -13.56
C ALA A 138 -7.77 -15.79 -13.33
N GLY A 139 -8.05 -14.50 -13.57
CA GLY A 139 -7.10 -13.42 -13.32
C GLY A 139 -6.68 -13.33 -11.84
N PHE A 140 -7.63 -13.49 -10.93
CA PHE A 140 -7.37 -13.56 -9.49
C PHE A 140 -6.46 -14.74 -9.13
N ALA A 141 -6.81 -15.95 -9.59
CA ALA A 141 -6.03 -17.16 -9.32
C ALA A 141 -4.61 -17.08 -9.89
N ILE A 142 -4.47 -16.64 -11.15
CA ILE A 142 -3.16 -16.47 -11.81
C ILE A 142 -2.31 -15.45 -11.04
N SER A 143 -2.89 -14.31 -10.65
CA SER A 143 -2.18 -13.27 -9.91
C SER A 143 -1.74 -13.77 -8.52
N ALA A 144 -2.60 -14.50 -7.81
CA ALA A 144 -2.25 -15.10 -6.52
C ALA A 144 -1.12 -16.12 -6.63
N VAL A 145 -1.15 -16.98 -7.66
CA VAL A 145 -0.07 -17.96 -7.93
C VAL A 145 1.24 -17.25 -8.28
N LEU A 146 1.20 -16.24 -9.17
CA LEU A 146 2.40 -15.48 -9.53
C LEU A 146 2.98 -14.73 -8.32
N PHE A 147 2.14 -14.16 -7.45
CA PHE A 147 2.58 -13.57 -6.19
C PHE A 147 3.28 -14.61 -5.31
N ALA A 148 2.67 -15.78 -5.10
CA ALA A 148 3.24 -16.85 -4.28
C ALA A 148 4.57 -17.39 -4.83
N LEU A 149 4.71 -17.50 -6.15
CA LEU A 149 5.93 -17.97 -6.81
C LEU A 149 7.05 -16.91 -6.82
N THR A 150 6.72 -15.63 -6.94
CA THR A 150 7.71 -14.55 -7.05
C THR A 150 8.03 -13.88 -5.73
N ARG A 151 7.37 -14.24 -4.61
CA ARG A 151 7.57 -13.59 -3.31
C ARG A 151 9.02 -13.59 -2.81
N ASN A 152 9.82 -14.56 -3.24
CA ASN A 152 11.20 -14.74 -2.84
C ASN A 152 12.21 -14.20 -3.86
N VAL A 153 11.75 -13.46 -4.88
CA VAL A 153 12.61 -12.93 -5.95
C VAL A 153 13.73 -12.07 -5.38
N SER A 154 13.44 -11.24 -4.38
CA SER A 154 14.43 -10.42 -3.67
C SER A 154 15.48 -11.25 -2.93
N ALA A 155 15.17 -12.50 -2.58
CA ALA A 155 16.07 -13.43 -1.90
C ALA A 155 16.85 -14.35 -2.87
N GLY A 156 16.75 -14.13 -4.19
CA GLY A 156 17.54 -14.88 -5.18
C GLY A 156 16.83 -16.06 -5.84
N TYR A 157 15.55 -16.32 -5.56
CA TYR A 157 14.88 -17.51 -6.10
C TYR A 157 13.37 -17.35 -6.33
N LEU A 158 12.83 -18.17 -7.23
CA LEU A 158 11.40 -18.35 -7.44
C LEU A 158 10.92 -19.64 -6.78
N GLY A 159 9.68 -19.64 -6.31
CA GLY A 159 9.00 -20.81 -5.80
C GLY A 159 8.45 -20.64 -4.38
N PHE A 160 7.80 -21.71 -3.91
CA PHE A 160 7.09 -21.76 -2.64
C PHE A 160 7.39 -23.07 -1.92
N GLY A 161 7.58 -23.02 -0.60
CA GLY A 161 7.90 -24.19 0.21
C GLY A 161 9.27 -24.79 -0.15
N SER A 162 9.27 -26.07 -0.56
CA SER A 162 10.46 -26.82 -0.97
C SER A 162 10.86 -26.58 -2.43
N LEU A 163 9.96 -26.08 -3.28
CA LEU A 163 10.28 -25.78 -4.67
C LEU A 163 11.07 -24.46 -4.74
N ARG A 164 12.33 -24.52 -5.14
CA ARG A 164 13.22 -23.36 -5.28
C ARG A 164 13.95 -23.40 -6.61
N LEU A 165 13.73 -22.38 -7.43
CA LEU A 165 14.47 -22.13 -8.66
C LEU A 165 15.35 -20.91 -8.45
N TRP A 166 16.65 -21.11 -8.34
CA TRP A 166 17.61 -20.02 -8.17
C TRP A 166 17.73 -19.17 -9.42
N LEU A 167 17.80 -17.87 -9.22
CA LEU A 167 17.89 -16.87 -10.27
C LEU A 167 19.35 -16.49 -10.54
N PRO A 168 19.72 -16.16 -11.79
CA PRO A 168 21.07 -15.71 -12.11
C PRO A 168 21.43 -14.42 -11.38
N GLN A 169 22.64 -14.36 -10.82
CA GLN A 169 23.12 -13.19 -10.07
C GLN A 169 23.26 -11.93 -10.94
N THR A 170 23.36 -12.09 -12.27
CA THR A 170 23.37 -10.98 -13.23
C THR A 170 22.08 -10.16 -13.21
N LEU A 171 20.99 -10.69 -12.67
CA LEU A 171 19.76 -9.95 -12.44
C LEU A 171 19.88 -8.96 -11.27
N TYR A 172 20.85 -9.09 -10.36
CA TYR A 172 20.96 -8.29 -9.14
C TYR A 172 22.10 -7.26 -9.26
N ALA A 173 21.99 -6.36 -10.24
CA ALA A 173 23.11 -5.55 -10.68
C ALA A 173 23.05 -4.07 -10.25
N ASN A 174 21.87 -3.43 -10.28
CA ASN A 174 21.76 -1.98 -10.16
C ASN A 174 20.37 -1.51 -9.71
N TYR A 175 20.16 -0.19 -9.66
CA TYR A 175 18.87 0.41 -9.27
C TYR A 175 17.71 0.04 -10.21
N VAL A 176 17.96 -0.17 -11.49
CA VAL A 176 16.90 -0.59 -12.44
C VAL A 176 16.45 -2.00 -12.10
N THR A 177 17.38 -2.91 -11.81
CA THR A 177 17.03 -4.26 -11.42
C THR A 177 16.38 -4.32 -10.03
N ALA A 178 16.84 -3.47 -9.09
CA ALA A 178 16.21 -3.28 -7.79
C ALA A 178 14.74 -2.82 -7.95
N TYR A 179 14.44 -1.87 -8.83
CA TYR A 179 13.07 -1.47 -9.10
C TYR A 179 12.14 -2.64 -9.47
N PHE A 180 12.65 -3.65 -10.19
CA PHE A 180 11.88 -4.84 -10.53
C PHE A 180 11.84 -5.93 -9.44
N GLY A 181 12.68 -5.85 -8.41
CA GLY A 181 12.73 -6.83 -7.31
C GLY A 181 14.10 -7.46 -7.11
N PHE A 182 15.07 -7.18 -7.98
CA PHE A 182 16.38 -7.80 -8.00
C PHE A 182 17.45 -6.80 -7.54
N TYR A 183 17.47 -6.50 -6.23
CA TYR A 183 18.39 -5.50 -5.69
C TYR A 183 19.79 -6.09 -5.44
N PRO A 184 20.87 -5.35 -5.76
CA PRO A 184 22.24 -5.79 -5.46
C PRO A 184 22.54 -5.73 -3.96
N TRP A 185 23.54 -6.48 -3.49
CA TRP A 185 23.87 -6.59 -2.05
C TRP A 185 24.19 -5.26 -1.34
N TRP A 186 24.62 -4.23 -2.07
CA TRP A 186 24.92 -2.90 -1.53
C TRP A 186 23.70 -1.97 -1.48
N PHE A 187 22.58 -2.37 -2.08
CA PHE A 187 21.36 -1.57 -2.09
C PHE A 187 20.69 -1.61 -0.71
N TYR A 188 20.28 -0.43 -0.23
CA TYR A 188 19.55 -0.27 1.01
C TYR A 188 18.42 0.75 0.82
N SER A 189 17.28 0.44 1.42
CA SER A 189 16.15 1.35 1.58
C SER A 189 15.40 0.95 2.84
N THR A 190 15.07 1.93 3.69
CA THR A 190 14.32 1.70 4.92
C THR A 190 12.93 1.14 4.64
N ASP A 191 12.32 1.61 3.55
CA ASP A 191 11.06 1.08 3.04
C ASP A 191 11.22 0.67 1.57
N TYR A 192 11.19 -0.64 1.29
CA TYR A 192 11.45 -1.20 -0.03
C TYR A 192 10.30 -2.08 -0.52
N PHE A 193 9.63 -1.61 -1.57
CA PHE A 193 8.57 -2.28 -2.28
C PHE A 193 8.85 -2.27 -3.78
N ALA A 194 9.52 -3.32 -4.23
CA ALA A 194 9.78 -3.50 -5.66
C ALA A 194 8.52 -3.85 -6.46
N LEU A 195 8.61 -3.77 -7.78
CA LEU A 195 7.50 -4.15 -8.65
C LEU A 195 7.11 -5.63 -8.49
N LEU A 196 8.08 -6.55 -8.47
CA LEU A 196 7.83 -7.96 -8.14
C LEU A 196 8.13 -8.21 -6.66
N PRO A 197 7.32 -9.01 -5.95
CA PRO A 197 6.11 -9.71 -6.40
C PRO A 197 4.84 -8.83 -6.40
N TRP A 198 4.92 -7.64 -5.82
CA TRP A 198 3.77 -6.90 -5.30
C TRP A 198 2.77 -6.44 -6.36
N LEU A 199 3.21 -6.25 -7.61
CA LEU A 199 2.34 -6.02 -8.76
C LEU A 199 1.28 -7.11 -8.89
N PHE A 200 1.63 -8.38 -8.62
CA PHE A 200 0.67 -9.48 -8.70
C PHE A 200 -0.34 -9.45 -7.56
N LEU A 201 0.04 -8.97 -6.37
CA LEU A 201 -0.92 -8.75 -5.29
C LEU A 201 -1.89 -7.61 -5.62
N PHE A 202 -1.38 -6.54 -6.23
CA PHE A 202 -2.21 -5.45 -6.75
C PHE A 202 -3.18 -5.97 -7.82
N TRP A 203 -2.72 -6.79 -8.77
CA TRP A 203 -3.59 -7.41 -9.77
C TRP A 203 -4.57 -8.43 -9.20
N ALA A 204 -4.21 -9.14 -8.13
CA ALA A 204 -5.18 -9.96 -7.40
C ALA A 204 -6.31 -9.08 -6.86
N GLY A 205 -6.00 -7.93 -6.26
CA GLY A 205 -7.01 -6.92 -5.88
C GLY A 205 -7.85 -6.43 -7.05
N TYR A 206 -7.22 -6.11 -8.19
CA TYR A 206 -7.88 -5.71 -9.43
C TYR A 206 -8.92 -6.77 -9.86
N PHE A 207 -8.53 -8.04 -9.97
CA PHE A 207 -9.45 -9.08 -10.40
C PHE A 207 -10.50 -9.45 -9.35
N LEU A 208 -10.18 -9.30 -8.06
CA LEU A 208 -11.10 -9.54 -6.95
C LEU A 208 -12.36 -8.66 -7.06
N TYR A 209 -12.25 -7.43 -7.58
CA TYR A 209 -13.41 -6.58 -7.87
C TYR A 209 -14.42 -7.29 -8.77
N GLY A 210 -13.94 -7.92 -9.86
CA GLY A 210 -14.79 -8.64 -10.80
C GLY A 210 -15.36 -9.95 -10.21
N VAL A 211 -14.62 -10.60 -9.31
CA VAL A 211 -15.06 -11.82 -8.60
C VAL A 211 -16.19 -11.52 -7.61
N VAL A 212 -16.06 -10.44 -6.83
CA VAL A 212 -17.10 -10.02 -5.87
C VAL A 212 -18.37 -9.65 -6.63
N GLY A 213 -18.24 -8.94 -7.76
CA GLY A 213 -19.35 -8.56 -8.61
C GLY A 213 -20.22 -7.44 -7.99
N ARG A 214 -20.82 -6.60 -8.84
CA ARG A 214 -21.52 -5.38 -8.39
C ARG A 214 -22.65 -5.64 -7.39
N GLN A 215 -23.38 -6.74 -7.54
CA GLN A 215 -24.53 -7.07 -6.68
C GLN A 215 -24.14 -7.38 -5.23
N ARG A 216 -22.92 -7.90 -4.98
CA ARG A 216 -22.43 -8.19 -3.62
C ARG A 216 -21.76 -6.98 -2.96
N MET A 217 -21.66 -5.85 -3.67
CA MET A 217 -21.07 -4.63 -3.14
C MET A 217 -22.10 -3.71 -2.44
N GLU A 218 -23.40 -4.04 -2.49
CA GLU A 218 -24.46 -3.29 -1.80
C GLU A 218 -24.17 -3.05 -0.30
N PRO A 219 -23.70 -4.04 0.50
CA PRO A 219 -23.38 -3.81 1.90
C PRO A 219 -22.20 -2.85 2.13
N LEU A 220 -21.31 -2.69 1.13
CA LEU A 220 -20.12 -1.83 1.25
C LEU A 220 -20.49 -0.33 1.25
N HIS A 221 -21.74 0.03 0.97
CA HIS A 221 -22.24 1.40 1.06
C HIS A 221 -22.49 1.86 2.50
N CYS A 222 -22.74 0.93 3.43
CA CYS A 222 -23.07 1.27 4.81
C CYS A 222 -21.80 1.58 5.61
N SER A 223 -21.66 2.84 6.04
CA SER A 223 -20.58 3.27 6.92
C SER A 223 -20.74 2.64 8.31
N VAL A 224 -19.64 2.11 8.87
CA VAL A 224 -19.60 1.59 10.25
C VAL A 224 -18.87 2.58 11.16
N CYS A 225 -17.77 3.16 10.69
CA CYS A 225 -16.96 4.13 11.43
C CYS A 225 -16.59 5.35 10.57
N PRO A 226 -17.43 6.41 10.57
CA PRO A 226 -17.22 7.59 9.72
C PRO A 226 -15.85 8.28 9.82
N PRO A 227 -15.18 8.34 11.01
CA PRO A 227 -13.82 8.87 11.11
C PRO A 227 -12.80 8.09 10.29
N LEU A 228 -12.86 6.75 10.30
CA LEU A 228 -11.98 5.91 9.47
C LEU A 228 -12.23 6.18 7.99
N GLY A 229 -13.49 6.36 7.59
CA GLY A 229 -13.82 6.75 6.23
C GLY A 229 -13.20 8.09 5.82
N TRP A 230 -13.13 9.06 6.73
CA TRP A 230 -12.45 10.33 6.45
C TRP A 230 -10.95 10.17 6.25
N LEU A 231 -10.29 9.35 7.08
CA LEU A 231 -8.87 9.03 6.94
C LEU A 231 -8.60 8.34 5.60
N GLY A 232 -9.41 7.35 5.21
CA GLY A 232 -9.28 6.67 3.92
C GLY A 232 -9.40 7.60 2.72
N ARG A 233 -10.32 8.58 2.78
CA ARG A 233 -10.50 9.59 1.72
C ARG A 233 -9.29 10.51 1.56
N HIS A 234 -8.58 10.82 2.65
CA HIS A 234 -7.38 11.67 2.64
C HIS A 234 -6.09 10.86 2.74
N SER A 235 -6.16 9.56 2.47
CA SER A 235 -5.06 8.62 2.70
C SER A 235 -3.74 9.02 2.05
N LEU A 236 -3.72 9.55 0.81
CA LEU A 236 -2.47 9.97 0.17
C LEU A 236 -1.79 11.14 0.92
N LEU A 237 -2.56 12.15 1.33
CA LEU A 237 -2.03 13.29 2.06
C LEU A 237 -1.50 12.85 3.43
N LEU A 238 -2.32 12.08 4.16
CA LEU A 238 -1.95 11.54 5.45
C LEU A 238 -0.75 10.59 5.37
N TYR A 239 -0.65 9.81 4.29
CA TYR A 239 0.51 8.97 4.01
C TYR A 239 1.76 9.82 3.73
N LEU A 240 1.66 10.98 3.08
CA LEU A 240 2.86 11.82 2.90
C LEU A 240 3.29 12.52 4.20
N LEU A 241 2.33 12.85 5.07
CA LEU A 241 2.58 13.61 6.29
C LEU A 241 2.91 12.74 7.50
N HIS A 242 2.57 11.43 7.51
CA HIS A 242 2.73 10.62 8.71
C HIS A 242 4.17 10.62 9.23
N GLN A 243 5.16 10.32 8.38
CA GLN A 243 6.54 10.17 8.83
C GLN A 243 7.12 11.50 9.36
N PRO A 244 7.01 12.65 8.67
CA PRO A 244 7.46 13.93 9.24
C PRO A 244 6.76 14.31 10.54
N VAL A 245 5.45 14.04 10.66
CA VAL A 245 4.66 14.38 11.85
C VAL A 245 5.02 13.48 13.02
N ILE A 246 5.12 12.17 12.80
CA ILE A 246 5.51 11.18 13.83
C ILE A 246 6.91 11.49 14.33
N TYR A 247 7.87 11.64 13.42
CA TYR A 247 9.25 11.98 13.77
C TYR A 247 9.33 13.28 14.57
N GLY A 248 8.65 14.35 14.11
CA GLY A 248 8.61 15.63 14.79
C GLY A 248 7.98 15.56 16.19
N ALA A 249 6.90 14.80 16.35
CA ALA A 249 6.23 14.60 17.62
C ALA A 249 7.12 13.82 18.62
N LEU A 250 7.73 12.72 18.18
CA LEU A 250 8.65 11.94 19.00
C LEU A 250 9.88 12.76 19.39
N LEU A 251 10.45 13.52 18.45
CA LEU A 251 11.57 14.42 18.72
C LEU A 251 11.21 15.45 19.80
N ALA A 252 10.02 16.05 19.74
CA ALA A 252 9.55 16.99 20.76
C ALA A 252 9.40 16.32 22.13
N VAL A 253 8.77 15.15 22.18
CA VAL A 253 8.56 14.39 23.43
C VAL A 253 9.89 14.01 24.07
N PHE A 254 10.83 13.42 23.32
CA PHE A 254 12.11 13.01 23.85
C PHE A 254 13.01 14.19 24.23
N ARG A 255 12.91 15.34 23.56
CA ARG A 255 13.61 16.56 24.00
C ARG A 255 13.05 17.13 25.30
N VAL A 256 11.76 17.01 25.55
CA VAL A 256 11.11 17.51 26.78
C VAL A 256 11.27 16.54 27.95
N LEU A 257 11.25 15.23 27.69
CA LEU A 257 11.40 14.20 28.73
C LEU A 257 12.86 13.81 29.01
N GLY A 258 13.75 14.05 28.05
CA GLY A 258 15.20 13.79 28.16
C GLY A 258 16.01 14.98 28.66
N SER A 259 15.35 16.10 29.02
CA SER A 259 15.92 17.26 29.72
C SER A 259 15.65 17.18 31.22
#